data_AF-A0A6L5XPU2-F1
#
_entry.id   AF-A0A6L5XPU2-F1
#
_cell.length_a   1.000
_cell.length_b   1.000
_cell.length_c   1.000
_cell.angle_alpha   90.00
_cell.angle_beta   90.00
_cell.angle_gamma   90.00
#
_symmetry.space_group_name_H-M   'P 1'
#
loop_
_entity.id
_entity.type
_entity.pdbx_description
1 polymer ?
#
loop_
_entity_poly.entity_id
_entity_poly.type
_entity_poly.pdbx_seq_one_letter_code
_entity_poly.pdbx_strand_id
1 'polypeptide(L)'
;MDLAMAQRLVDRRKAAGLSQEALAAQLGVSRQAVSKWERSESSPDTDNLIALAALYGVSLDELLYGEAVDSTDDSQADDEAQNSNAGTKASDEAEEAEASTEHAGYSDKPLVDISLARGIHVIDPNKGEEVHVGWSGIHVANERKGEEVHVGPGGLHIDTLEDDGHSVHTNDDSTVTIDGETFSSWKEAHDKLDHHGKHFHTKVGRAWNKFPFPALVTLAYLVLGIVYGTWATGLFLVFLIPVYYALGDFIDQRHLSKLIDVVYSVSAEAWFLYMWLCLGQPHPAWVILITIPVVKALMRWCRKQWKHRERA
;
A
#
# COMPACT_ATOMS: atom_id res chain seq x y z
N MET A 1 20.70 -0.18 18.89
CA MET A 1 20.81 -0.74 20.25
C MET A 1 20.87 0.43 21.21
N ASP A 2 20.13 0.37 22.31
CA ASP A 2 20.11 1.44 23.31
C ASP A 2 21.20 1.24 24.37
N LEU A 3 21.66 2.35 24.95
CA LEU A 3 22.75 2.37 25.93
C LEU A 3 22.48 1.46 27.14
N ALA A 4 21.21 1.35 27.56
CA ALA A 4 20.77 0.49 28.66
C ALA A 4 21.00 -1.00 28.37
N MET A 5 20.70 -1.44 27.14
CA MET A 5 20.94 -2.82 26.71
C MET A 5 22.45 -3.11 26.61
N ALA A 6 23.24 -2.15 26.10
CA ALA A 6 24.70 -2.28 26.02
C ALA A 6 25.32 -2.45 27.40
N GLN A 7 24.84 -1.69 28.39
CA GLN A 7 25.28 -1.82 29.78
C GLN A 7 24.91 -3.18 30.37
N ARG A 8 23.70 -3.69 30.12
CA ARG A 8 23.29 -5.03 30.56
C ARG A 8 24.16 -6.14 29.98
N LEU A 9 24.56 -6.04 28.72
CA LEU A 9 25.51 -6.99 28.12
C LEU A 9 26.86 -6.98 28.86
N VAL A 10 27.37 -5.79 29.20
CA VAL A 10 28.61 -5.66 29.98
C VAL A 10 28.46 -6.31 31.35
N ASP A 11 27.35 -6.06 32.02
CA ASP A 11 27.10 -6.52 33.39
C ASP A 11 26.91 -8.04 33.42
N ARG A 12 26.15 -8.62 32.48
CA ARG A 12 25.96 -10.07 32.34
C ARG A 12 27.26 -10.77 31.93
N ARG A 13 28.07 -10.19 31.02
CA ARG A 13 29.40 -10.72 30.70
C ARG A 13 30.30 -10.78 31.93
N LYS A 14 30.32 -9.71 32.73
CA LYS A 14 31.11 -9.65 33.97
C LYS A 14 30.59 -10.65 35.01
N ALA A 15 29.27 -10.80 35.14
CA ALA A 15 28.65 -11.79 36.03
C ALA A 15 29.01 -13.23 35.62
N ALA A 16 29.13 -13.50 34.31
CA ALA A 16 29.61 -14.78 33.77
C ALA A 16 31.14 -14.96 33.88
N GLY A 17 31.87 -13.96 34.37
CA GLY A 17 33.34 -14.02 34.52
C GLY A 17 34.11 -14.03 33.19
N LEU A 18 33.48 -13.66 32.07
CA LEU A 18 34.05 -13.77 30.73
C LEU A 18 34.79 -12.50 30.33
N SER A 19 35.94 -12.64 29.64
CA SER A 19 36.54 -11.52 28.91
C SER A 19 35.79 -11.28 27.59
N GLN A 20 35.93 -10.10 26.98
CA GLN A 20 35.35 -9.83 25.65
C GLN A 20 35.85 -10.83 24.59
N GLU A 21 37.09 -11.27 24.71
CA GLU A 21 37.69 -12.28 23.82
C GLU A 21 37.08 -13.67 24.05
N ALA A 22 36.86 -14.06 25.30
CA ALA A 22 36.23 -15.33 25.64
C ALA A 22 34.77 -15.38 25.18
N LEU A 23 34.02 -14.29 25.37
CA LEU A 23 32.64 -14.18 24.89
C LEU A 23 32.57 -14.24 23.35
N ALA A 24 33.47 -13.53 22.68
CA ALA A 24 33.56 -13.55 21.22
C ALA A 24 33.86 -14.97 20.69
N ALA A 25 34.76 -15.70 21.35
CA ALA A 25 35.09 -17.09 21.00
C ALA A 25 33.89 -18.04 21.19
N GLN A 26 33.10 -17.87 22.25
CA GLN A 26 31.90 -18.70 22.49
C GLN A 26 30.77 -18.42 21.49
N LEU A 27 30.63 -17.18 21.04
CA LEU A 27 29.61 -16.77 20.08
C LEU A 27 30.05 -16.92 18.61
N GLY A 28 31.31 -17.27 18.35
CA GLY A 28 31.85 -17.39 16.99
C GLY A 28 31.98 -16.04 16.26
N VAL A 29 32.10 -14.94 17.01
CA VAL A 29 32.22 -13.58 16.45
C VAL A 29 33.59 -12.96 16.74
N SER A 30 33.90 -11.82 16.10
CA SER A 30 35.14 -11.10 16.41
C SER A 30 35.05 -10.35 17.75
N ARG A 31 36.16 -10.25 18.48
CA ARG A 31 36.25 -9.40 19.69
C ARG A 31 35.79 -7.96 19.44
N GLN A 32 36.07 -7.44 18.25
CA GLN A 32 35.65 -6.09 17.85
C GLN A 32 34.13 -5.95 17.79
N ALA A 33 33.40 -6.99 17.38
CA ALA A 33 31.94 -6.99 17.37
C ALA A 33 31.38 -6.84 18.79
N VAL A 34 31.86 -7.66 19.72
CA VAL A 34 31.49 -7.58 21.16
C VAL A 34 31.79 -6.19 21.73
N SER A 35 32.96 -5.62 21.42
CA SER A 35 33.32 -4.27 21.88
C SER A 35 32.41 -3.18 21.31
N LYS A 36 31.87 -3.34 20.10
CA LYS A 36 30.93 -2.37 19.52
C LYS A 36 29.54 -2.51 20.11
N TRP A 37 29.09 -3.73 20.41
CA TRP A 37 27.83 -3.99 21.13
C TRP A 37 27.85 -3.37 22.53
N GLU A 38 28.92 -3.59 23.29
CA GLU A 38 29.08 -3.03 24.64
C GLU A 38 29.19 -1.50 24.66
N ARG A 39 29.56 -0.86 23.54
CA ARG A 39 29.62 0.60 23.39
C ARG A 39 28.40 1.21 22.70
N SER A 40 27.37 0.42 22.43
CA SER A 40 26.17 0.85 21.70
C SER A 40 26.44 1.37 20.27
N GLU A 41 27.60 1.03 19.68
CA GLU A 41 27.99 1.44 18.33
C GLU A 41 27.38 0.53 17.25
N SER A 42 26.97 -0.68 17.61
CA SER A 42 26.26 -1.62 16.73
C SER A 42 25.35 -2.53 17.56
N SER A 43 24.31 -3.10 16.95
CA SER A 43 23.46 -4.10 17.58
C SER A 43 23.99 -5.52 17.28
N PRO A 44 23.86 -6.49 18.21
CA PRO A 44 24.00 -7.91 17.88
C PRO A 44 22.86 -8.36 16.96
N ASP A 45 23.18 -9.24 16.00
CA ASP A 45 22.17 -9.88 15.15
C ASP A 45 21.29 -10.85 15.95
N THR A 46 20.13 -11.24 15.40
CA THR A 46 19.16 -12.12 16.06
C THR A 46 19.78 -13.41 16.60
N ASP A 47 20.62 -14.09 15.81
CA ASP A 47 21.29 -15.33 16.22
C ASP A 47 22.23 -15.09 17.41
N ASN A 48 22.93 -13.95 17.42
CA ASN A 48 23.82 -13.57 18.51
C ASN A 48 23.03 -13.20 19.77
N LEU A 49 21.86 -12.57 19.63
CA LEU A 49 20.98 -12.28 20.77
C LEU A 49 20.43 -13.56 21.41
N ILE A 50 20.01 -14.53 20.59
CA ILE A 50 19.56 -15.84 21.07
C ILE A 50 20.71 -16.57 21.77
N ALA A 51 21.90 -16.56 21.18
CA ALA A 51 23.08 -17.19 21.77
C ALA A 51 23.51 -16.51 23.09
N LEU A 52 23.44 -15.18 23.18
CA LEU A 52 23.70 -14.42 24.40
C LEU A 52 22.67 -14.75 25.50
N ALA A 53 21.38 -14.81 25.15
CA ALA A 53 20.32 -15.18 26.08
C ALA A 53 20.53 -16.59 26.65
N ALA A 54 20.83 -17.56 25.77
CA ALA A 54 21.15 -18.94 26.17
C ALA A 54 22.42 -19.02 27.04
N LEU A 55 23.46 -18.25 26.71
CA LEU A 55 24.72 -18.24 27.44
C LEU A 55 24.58 -17.65 28.85
N TYR A 56 23.75 -16.61 29.01
CA TYR A 56 23.48 -15.99 30.30
C TYR A 56 22.34 -16.64 31.08
N GLY A 57 21.59 -17.57 30.48
CA GLY A 57 20.47 -18.25 31.12
C GLY A 57 19.26 -17.34 31.38
N VAL A 58 19.09 -16.29 30.57
CA VAL A 58 18.01 -15.30 30.69
C VAL A 58 17.08 -15.40 29.48
N SER A 59 15.84 -14.92 29.63
CA SER A 59 14.95 -14.80 28.47
C SER A 59 15.44 -13.70 27.52
N LEU A 60 15.06 -13.79 26.24
CA LEU A 60 15.40 -12.74 25.28
C LEU A 60 14.75 -11.40 25.69
N ASP A 61 13.56 -11.44 26.25
CA ASP A 61 12.87 -10.26 26.78
C ASP A 61 13.61 -9.63 27.95
N GLU A 62 14.14 -10.43 28.88
CA GLU A 62 14.96 -9.93 30.00
C GLU A 62 16.28 -9.33 29.49
N LEU A 63 16.87 -9.91 28.43
CA LEU A 63 18.09 -9.39 27.81
C LEU A 63 17.85 -8.02 27.14
N LEU A 64 16.70 -7.86 26.48
CA LEU A 64 16.35 -6.65 25.71
C LEU A 64 15.74 -5.55 26.58
N TYR A 65 14.75 -5.89 27.40
CA TYR A 65 13.92 -4.95 28.15
C TYR A 65 14.27 -4.88 29.65
N GLY A 66 14.99 -5.89 30.15
CA GLY A 66 15.35 -6.01 31.57
C GLY A 66 14.25 -6.71 32.35
N GLU A 67 14.53 -7.06 33.59
CA GLU A 67 13.56 -7.67 34.47
C GLU A 67 12.43 -6.67 34.75
N ALA A 68 11.28 -6.86 34.09
CA ALA A 68 10.03 -6.31 34.57
C ALA A 68 9.79 -6.98 35.92
N VAL A 69 9.79 -6.18 36.99
CA VAL A 69 9.40 -6.64 38.32
C VAL A 69 7.89 -6.88 38.28
N ASP A 70 7.49 -8.01 37.70
CA ASP A 70 6.14 -8.52 37.83
C ASP A 70 6.15 -9.45 39.06
N SER A 71 5.66 -8.90 40.15
CA SER A 71 5.40 -9.62 41.38
C SER A 71 4.34 -10.68 41.13
N THR A 72 4.78 -11.89 40.79
CA THR A 72 3.97 -13.10 40.93
C THR A 72 3.76 -13.39 42.41
N ASP A 73 2.54 -13.17 42.89
CA ASP A 73 1.96 -14.01 43.93
C ASP A 73 0.79 -14.76 43.28
N ASP A 74 1.06 -16.01 42.94
CA ASP A 74 0.10 -16.93 42.37
C ASP A 74 -0.08 -18.04 43.41
N SER A 75 -1.23 -18.07 44.08
CA SER A 75 -1.73 -19.25 44.78
C SER A 75 -3.25 -19.19 45.01
N GLN A 76 -3.92 -20.02 44.20
CA GLN A 76 -5.08 -20.84 44.54
C GLN A 76 -6.47 -20.18 44.52
N ALA A 77 -7.19 -20.45 43.43
CA ALA A 77 -8.64 -20.60 43.43
C ALA A 77 -9.03 -21.86 44.23
N ASP A 78 -10.05 -21.73 45.09
CA ASP A 78 -11.20 -22.63 45.25
C ASP A 78 -11.95 -22.23 46.54
N ASP A 79 -13.04 -21.46 46.44
CA ASP A 79 -14.33 -21.79 47.09
C ASP A 79 -15.41 -20.71 46.89
N GLU A 80 -16.64 -21.21 46.80
CA GLU A 80 -17.91 -20.52 46.52
C GLU A 80 -18.34 -19.54 47.62
N ALA A 81 -19.03 -18.45 47.25
CA ALA A 81 -20.39 -18.10 47.72
C ALA A 81 -20.72 -16.60 47.59
N GLN A 82 -21.83 -16.34 46.89
CA GLN A 82 -22.88 -15.34 47.15
C GLN A 82 -22.55 -14.16 48.09
N ASN A 83 -22.65 -12.92 47.58
CA ASN A 83 -23.73 -12.01 47.98
C ASN A 83 -23.80 -10.75 47.11
N SER A 84 -25.03 -10.38 46.78
CA SER A 84 -25.48 -9.07 46.33
C SER A 84 -24.88 -7.90 47.12
N ASN A 85 -24.66 -6.75 46.47
CA ASN A 85 -25.55 -5.59 46.60
C ASN A 85 -25.08 -4.42 45.72
N ALA A 86 -26.03 -3.82 44.99
CA ALA A 86 -25.86 -2.56 44.31
C ALA A 86 -25.96 -1.41 45.33
N GLY A 87 -24.99 -0.49 45.31
CA GLY A 87 -24.92 0.66 46.21
C GLY A 87 -24.38 1.89 45.49
N THR A 88 -25.31 2.76 45.12
CA THR A 88 -25.16 4.03 44.41
C THR A 88 -24.49 5.13 45.26
N LYS A 89 -23.86 6.07 44.54
CA LYS A 89 -23.63 7.52 44.80
C LYS A 89 -22.30 8.01 45.44
N ALA A 90 -21.55 8.70 44.56
CA ALA A 90 -21.23 10.14 44.56
C ALA A 90 -20.25 10.73 45.59
N SER A 91 -19.22 11.41 45.05
CA SER A 91 -18.77 12.82 45.27
C SER A 91 -17.25 12.87 44.99
N ASP A 92 -16.78 13.60 43.98
CA ASP A 92 -16.19 14.97 44.09
C ASP A 92 -14.74 14.91 44.64
N GLU A 93 -13.72 15.65 44.22
CA GLU A 93 -13.56 16.86 43.39
C GLU A 93 -12.03 17.10 43.22
N ALA A 94 -11.68 18.12 42.41
CA ALA A 94 -10.43 18.90 42.42
C ALA A 94 -9.33 18.58 41.37
N GLU A 95 -9.55 19.20 40.21
CA GLU A 95 -8.63 20.09 39.46
C GLU A 95 -7.28 20.46 40.11
N GLU A 96 -6.21 20.49 39.30
CA GLU A 96 -5.56 21.76 38.95
C GLU A 96 -4.78 21.65 37.62
N ALA A 97 -5.06 22.64 36.75
CA ALA A 97 -4.43 22.89 35.45
C ALA A 97 -3.02 23.52 35.65
N GLU A 98 -2.12 23.54 34.68
CA GLU A 98 -2.07 24.51 33.58
C GLU A 98 -0.70 24.38 32.85
N ALA A 99 -0.62 25.03 31.68
CA ALA A 99 0.58 25.56 31.03
C ALA A 99 1.32 24.68 29.99
N SER A 100 0.72 24.69 28.80
CA SER A 100 1.33 25.06 27.52
C SER A 100 2.86 25.22 27.46
N THR A 101 3.50 24.38 26.63
CA THR A 101 4.62 24.82 25.78
C THR A 101 4.49 24.17 24.41
N GLU A 102 4.13 24.98 23.42
CA GLU A 102 4.43 24.68 22.03
C GLU A 102 5.96 24.62 21.87
N HIS A 103 6.48 23.50 21.39
CA HIS A 103 7.67 23.51 20.56
C HIS A 103 7.53 22.50 19.42
N ALA A 104 7.46 23.10 18.24
CA ALA A 104 7.58 22.54 16.91
C ALA A 104 8.52 21.32 16.80
N GLY A 105 8.01 20.33 16.07
CA GLY A 105 8.78 19.66 15.01
C GLY A 105 9.73 18.56 15.46
N TYR A 106 9.23 17.34 15.66
CA TYR A 106 10.01 16.14 15.37
C TYR A 106 9.14 14.87 15.29
N SER A 107 8.30 14.74 14.27
CA SER A 107 7.74 13.43 13.87
C SER A 107 8.26 13.09 12.48
N ASP A 108 9.58 13.00 12.37
CA ASP A 108 10.28 12.69 11.11
C ASP A 108 10.95 11.30 11.15
N LYS A 109 10.52 10.45 12.08
CA LYS A 109 11.07 9.10 12.26
C LYS A 109 9.99 8.05 12.04
N PRO A 110 10.31 6.94 11.36
CA PRO A 110 9.40 5.82 11.22
C PRO A 110 8.99 5.33 12.61
N LEU A 111 7.69 5.21 12.84
CA LEU A 111 7.10 4.69 14.06
C LEU A 111 7.10 3.16 13.96
N VAL A 112 7.93 2.53 14.77
CA VAL A 112 7.95 1.06 14.91
C VAL A 112 7.14 0.72 16.16
N ASP A 113 5.97 0.12 15.98
CA ASP A 113 5.17 -0.46 17.05
C ASP A 113 5.39 -1.97 17.08
N ILE A 114 5.76 -2.53 18.24
CA ILE A 114 6.03 -3.96 18.41
C ILE A 114 5.10 -4.46 19.51
N SER A 115 4.15 -5.33 19.17
CA SER A 115 3.23 -5.90 20.13
C SER A 115 3.13 -7.41 19.96
N LEU A 116 3.04 -8.15 21.06
CA LEU A 116 2.92 -9.63 21.02
C LEU A 116 1.58 -10.09 20.39
N ALA A 117 0.55 -9.24 20.47
CA ALA A 117 -0.79 -9.54 19.96
C ALA A 117 -1.01 -9.10 18.50
N ARG A 118 -0.37 -8.01 18.04
CA ARG A 118 -0.49 -7.55 16.64
C ARG A 118 0.75 -7.82 15.79
N GLY A 119 1.93 -8.06 16.34
CA GLY A 119 3.18 -8.22 15.58
C GLY A 119 3.99 -6.92 15.47
N ILE A 120 4.85 -6.82 14.45
CA ILE A 120 5.73 -5.68 14.18
C ILE A 120 5.06 -4.78 13.14
N HIS A 121 4.82 -3.51 13.46
CA HIS A 121 4.26 -2.50 12.57
C HIS A 121 5.28 -1.38 12.38
N VAL A 122 5.67 -1.09 11.15
CA VAL A 122 6.57 0.02 10.80
C VAL A 122 5.78 0.99 9.95
N ILE A 123 5.51 2.18 10.48
CA ILE A 123 4.79 3.25 9.77
C ILE A 123 5.77 4.37 9.47
N ASP A 124 6.00 4.68 8.20
CA ASP A 124 6.67 5.90 7.76
C ASP A 124 5.61 6.93 7.33
N PRO A 125 5.18 7.85 8.21
CA PRO A 125 4.17 8.86 7.88
C PRO A 125 4.65 9.83 6.78
N ASN A 126 5.97 9.97 6.59
CA ASN A 126 6.55 10.84 5.58
C ASN A 126 6.62 10.22 4.20
N LYS A 127 6.40 8.91 4.07
CA LYS A 127 6.26 8.23 2.78
C LYS A 127 4.89 7.57 2.59
N GLY A 128 4.09 7.48 3.65
CA GLY A 128 2.83 6.73 3.68
C GLY A 128 3.08 5.23 3.46
N GLU A 129 4.23 4.74 3.89
CA GLU A 129 4.61 3.32 3.79
C GLU A 129 4.30 2.68 5.15
N GLU A 130 3.55 1.60 5.14
CA GLU A 130 3.27 0.77 6.30
C GLU A 130 3.70 -0.67 6.04
N VAL A 131 4.46 -1.25 6.95
CA VAL A 131 4.84 -2.66 6.91
C VAL A 131 4.39 -3.30 8.20
N HIS A 132 3.56 -4.33 8.09
CA HIS A 132 3.07 -5.10 9.21
C HIS A 132 3.48 -6.55 9.07
N VAL A 133 4.09 -7.11 10.10
CA VAL A 133 4.49 -8.52 10.17
C VAL A 133 3.84 -9.11 11.41
N GLY A 134 2.82 -9.95 11.21
CA GLY A 134 2.04 -10.56 12.28
C GLY A 134 1.67 -12.00 11.99
N TRP A 135 0.86 -12.58 12.87
CA TRP A 135 0.37 -13.96 12.73
C TRP A 135 -0.55 -14.16 11.51
N SER A 136 -1.14 -13.06 11.00
CA SER A 136 -1.90 -13.05 9.74
C SER A 136 -1.04 -13.08 8.49
N GLY A 137 0.27 -12.80 8.61
CA GLY A 137 1.17 -12.67 7.47
C GLY A 137 2.00 -11.39 7.47
N ILE A 138 2.59 -11.10 6.32
CA ILE A 138 3.34 -9.87 6.03
C ILE A 138 2.46 -9.00 5.15
N HIS A 139 2.07 -7.83 5.63
CA HIS A 139 1.41 -6.79 4.85
C HIS A 139 2.40 -5.65 4.61
N VAL A 140 2.54 -5.20 3.37
CA VAL A 140 3.29 -4.01 2.99
C VAL A 140 2.32 -3.16 2.21
N ALA A 141 1.97 -1.98 2.70
CA ALA A 141 1.16 -1.05 1.97
C ALA A 141 1.85 0.31 1.83
N ASN A 142 1.57 0.99 0.74
CA ASN A 142 2.00 2.34 0.46
C ASN A 142 0.75 3.15 0.11
N GLU A 143 0.22 3.94 1.04
CA GLU A 143 -1.01 4.70 0.85
C GLU A 143 -0.91 5.81 -0.21
N ARG A 144 0.32 6.29 -0.47
CA ARG A 144 0.58 7.36 -1.44
C ARG A 144 0.55 6.86 -2.87
N LYS A 145 1.23 5.73 -3.12
CA LYS A 145 1.20 5.02 -4.41
C LYS A 145 -0.02 4.11 -4.55
N GLY A 146 -0.62 3.75 -3.42
CA GLY A 146 -1.70 2.78 -3.32
C GLY A 146 -1.24 1.37 -3.72
N GLU A 147 -0.02 0.99 -3.36
CA GLU A 147 0.48 -0.37 -3.58
C GLU A 147 0.26 -1.15 -2.29
N GLU A 148 -0.32 -2.32 -2.34
CA GLU A 148 -0.40 -3.21 -1.18
C GLU A 148 0.00 -4.63 -1.56
N VAL A 149 0.75 -5.27 -0.69
CA VAL A 149 1.23 -6.63 -0.82
C VAL A 149 0.95 -7.33 0.49
N HIS A 150 0.15 -8.38 0.45
CA HIS A 150 -0.12 -9.23 1.59
C HIS A 150 0.34 -10.65 1.31
N VAL A 151 1.09 -11.23 2.24
CA VAL A 151 1.58 -12.61 2.20
C VAL A 151 1.13 -13.30 3.47
N GLY A 152 0.11 -14.17 3.37
CA GLY A 152 -0.46 -14.86 4.53
C GLY A 152 -0.81 -16.31 4.26
N PRO A 153 -1.39 -17.01 5.25
CA PRO A 153 -1.83 -18.39 5.10
C PRO A 153 -2.96 -18.56 4.06
N GLY A 154 -3.63 -17.48 3.67
CA GLY A 154 -4.58 -17.43 2.54
C GLY A 154 -3.96 -17.06 1.20
N GLY A 155 -2.63 -17.06 1.07
CA GLY A 155 -1.91 -16.79 -0.17
C GLY A 155 -1.31 -15.38 -0.32
N LEU A 156 -0.72 -15.14 -1.49
CA LEU A 156 -0.11 -13.87 -1.90
C LEU A 156 -1.17 -13.00 -2.59
N HIS A 157 -1.37 -11.79 -2.10
CA HIS A 157 -2.22 -10.76 -2.68
C HIS A 157 -1.35 -9.54 -2.97
N ILE A 158 -1.20 -9.18 -4.24
CA ILE A 158 -0.57 -7.92 -4.66
C ILE A 158 -1.69 -7.13 -5.30
N ASP A 159 -1.99 -5.94 -4.79
CA ASP A 159 -2.98 -5.03 -5.34
C ASP A 159 -2.29 -3.68 -5.55
N THR A 160 -2.23 -3.23 -6.80
CA THR A 160 -1.74 -1.90 -7.15
C THR A 160 -2.92 -1.01 -7.52
N LEU A 161 -3.05 0.14 -6.86
CA LEU A 161 -4.09 1.14 -7.13
C LEU A 161 -3.81 1.96 -8.41
N GLU A 162 -2.63 1.81 -9.00
CA GLU A 162 -2.24 2.47 -10.26
C GLU A 162 -3.07 1.99 -11.47
N ASP A 163 -3.20 2.83 -12.50
CA ASP A 163 -4.07 2.60 -13.66
C ASP A 163 -3.65 1.40 -14.53
N ASP A 164 -2.41 0.96 -14.40
CA ASP A 164 -1.75 -0.20 -15.01
C ASP A 164 -1.22 -1.20 -13.96
N GLY A 165 -1.68 -1.05 -12.72
CA GLY A 165 -1.37 -1.95 -11.63
C GLY A 165 -1.89 -3.37 -11.90
N HIS A 166 -1.07 -4.36 -11.59
CA HIS A 166 -1.45 -5.76 -11.64
C HIS A 166 -1.98 -6.21 -10.28
N SER A 167 -3.14 -6.87 -10.26
CA SER A 167 -3.59 -7.65 -9.11
C SER A 167 -3.21 -9.11 -9.26
N VAL A 168 -2.53 -9.67 -8.27
CA VAL A 168 -2.14 -11.09 -8.25
C VAL A 168 -2.60 -11.70 -6.94
N HIS A 169 -3.55 -12.62 -7.03
CA HIS A 169 -4.19 -13.27 -5.88
C HIS A 169 -3.92 -14.77 -5.99
N THR A 170 -3.42 -15.39 -4.92
CA THR A 170 -3.28 -16.85 -4.84
C THR A 170 -4.41 -17.37 -3.96
N ASN A 171 -5.25 -18.23 -4.50
CA ASN A 171 -6.36 -18.83 -3.77
C ASN A 171 -5.89 -20.07 -2.99
N ASP A 172 -6.66 -20.45 -1.96
CA ASP A 172 -6.40 -21.63 -1.12
C ASP A 172 -6.41 -22.96 -1.92
N ASP A 173 -7.06 -22.98 -3.08
CA ASP A 173 -7.15 -24.13 -3.99
C ASP A 173 -5.94 -24.26 -4.95
N SER A 174 -4.86 -23.50 -4.69
CA SER A 174 -3.65 -23.42 -5.51
C SER A 174 -3.85 -22.77 -6.89
N THR A 175 -5.02 -22.22 -7.17
CA THR A 175 -5.25 -21.40 -8.36
C THR A 175 -4.68 -20.00 -8.16
N VAL A 176 -4.30 -19.35 -9.27
CA VAL A 176 -3.72 -18.01 -9.26
C VAL A 176 -4.60 -17.13 -10.11
N THR A 177 -5.12 -16.05 -9.54
CA THR A 177 -5.90 -15.05 -10.27
C THR A 177 -5.02 -13.84 -10.54
N ILE A 178 -4.85 -13.48 -11.81
CA ILE A 178 -4.07 -12.30 -12.23
C ILE A 178 -5.02 -11.40 -13.02
N ASP A 179 -5.20 -10.15 -12.57
CA ASP A 179 -6.09 -9.13 -13.18
C ASP A 179 -7.52 -9.65 -13.50
N GLY A 180 -8.03 -10.56 -12.66
CA GLY A 180 -9.38 -11.14 -12.79
C GLY A 180 -9.49 -12.39 -13.65
N GLU A 181 -8.40 -12.87 -14.28
CA GLU A 181 -8.36 -14.20 -14.91
C GLU A 181 -7.76 -15.23 -13.95
N THR A 182 -8.49 -16.32 -13.69
CA THR A 182 -8.03 -17.43 -12.84
C THR A 182 -7.33 -18.50 -13.66
N PHE A 183 -6.12 -18.85 -13.25
CA PHE A 183 -5.28 -19.89 -13.82
C PHE A 183 -5.18 -21.08 -12.86
N SER A 184 -5.09 -22.29 -13.41
CA SER A 184 -5.01 -23.51 -12.59
C SER A 184 -3.68 -23.67 -11.87
N SER A 185 -2.62 -23.00 -12.36
CA SER A 185 -1.29 -23.03 -11.75
C SER A 185 -0.46 -21.80 -12.16
N TRP A 186 0.53 -21.47 -11.34
CA TRP A 186 1.57 -20.48 -11.66
C TRP A 186 2.27 -20.76 -13.00
N LYS A 187 2.43 -22.04 -13.35
CA LYS A 187 3.05 -22.44 -14.62
C LYS A 187 2.16 -22.11 -15.81
N GLU A 188 0.86 -22.37 -15.72
CA GLU A 188 -0.09 -22.00 -16.78
C GLU A 188 -0.19 -20.49 -16.95
N ALA A 189 -0.20 -19.75 -15.83
CA ALA A 189 -0.13 -18.30 -15.86
C ALA A 189 1.15 -17.84 -16.57
N HIS A 190 2.32 -18.34 -16.15
CA HIS A 190 3.61 -17.98 -16.73
C HIS A 190 3.72 -18.28 -18.23
N ASP A 191 3.30 -19.48 -18.66
CA ASP A 191 3.32 -19.90 -20.07
C ASP A 191 2.34 -19.09 -20.94
N LYS A 192 1.27 -18.53 -20.35
CA LYS A 192 0.34 -17.63 -21.06
C LYS A 192 0.76 -16.16 -21.02
N LEU A 193 1.62 -15.76 -20.08
CA LEU A 193 2.03 -14.38 -19.79
C LEU A 193 3.38 -13.99 -20.44
N ASP A 194 3.86 -14.72 -21.45
CA ASP A 194 5.16 -14.55 -22.12
C ASP A 194 5.66 -13.08 -22.25
N HIS A 195 6.72 -12.76 -21.49
CA HIS A 195 7.85 -11.82 -21.73
C HIS A 195 7.57 -10.34 -22.05
N HIS A 196 6.33 -9.95 -22.28
CA HIS A 196 5.88 -8.56 -22.32
C HIS A 196 4.68 -8.47 -21.39
N GLY A 197 4.94 -8.08 -20.13
CA GLY A 197 3.92 -7.85 -19.10
C GLY A 197 3.01 -6.67 -19.42
N LYS A 198 2.34 -6.70 -20.56
CA LYS A 198 1.31 -5.78 -21.02
C LYS A 198 0.33 -6.58 -21.87
N HIS A 199 -0.96 -6.36 -21.62
CA HIS A 199 -2.13 -6.88 -22.34
C HIS A 199 -2.83 -8.06 -21.68
N PHE A 200 -3.59 -7.76 -20.62
CA PHE A 200 -4.95 -8.29 -20.55
C PHE A 200 -5.75 -7.65 -21.68
N HIS A 201 -5.72 -8.31 -22.84
CA HIS A 201 -6.75 -8.13 -23.85
C HIS A 201 -7.56 -9.41 -23.92
N THR A 202 -8.80 -9.35 -23.43
CA THR A 202 -9.82 -10.35 -23.75
C THR A 202 -9.84 -10.57 -25.26
N LYS A 203 -10.23 -11.77 -25.71
CA LYS A 203 -10.39 -12.06 -27.16
C LYS A 203 -11.23 -10.99 -27.88
N VAL A 204 -12.14 -10.35 -27.14
CA VAL A 204 -12.99 -9.24 -27.60
C VAL A 204 -12.17 -7.97 -27.81
N GLY A 205 -11.37 -7.51 -26.85
CA GLY A 205 -10.52 -6.32 -26.98
C GLY A 205 -9.54 -6.40 -28.15
N ARG A 206 -8.94 -7.58 -28.37
CA ARG A 206 -8.05 -7.83 -29.52
C ARG A 206 -8.77 -7.74 -30.86
N ALA A 207 -9.98 -8.31 -30.95
CA ALA A 207 -10.80 -8.23 -32.16
C ALA A 207 -11.27 -6.78 -32.41
N TRP A 208 -11.56 -6.04 -31.34
CA TRP A 208 -11.97 -4.64 -31.39
C TRP A 208 -10.85 -3.73 -31.93
N ASN A 209 -9.64 -3.85 -31.41
CA ASN A 209 -8.49 -3.05 -31.89
C ASN A 209 -8.06 -3.39 -33.32
N LYS A 210 -8.35 -4.60 -33.79
CA LYS A 210 -8.07 -5.04 -35.17
C LYS A 210 -9.06 -4.47 -36.19
N PHE A 211 -10.23 -4.00 -35.74
CA PHE A 211 -11.21 -3.39 -36.63
C PHE A 211 -10.67 -2.04 -37.16
N PRO A 212 -10.65 -1.80 -38.48
CA PRO A 212 -10.05 -0.61 -39.07
C PRO A 212 -10.98 0.62 -38.96
N PHE A 213 -11.33 0.99 -37.73
CA PHE A 213 -12.23 2.11 -37.44
C PHE A 213 -11.75 3.45 -38.05
N PRO A 214 -10.45 3.82 -38.01
CA PRO A 214 -9.97 5.03 -38.67
C PRO A 214 -10.20 5.04 -40.19
N ALA A 215 -10.14 3.88 -40.85
CA ALA A 215 -10.43 3.75 -42.28
C ALA A 215 -11.92 3.99 -42.57
N LEU A 216 -12.80 3.53 -41.68
CA LEU A 216 -14.24 3.80 -41.76
C LEU A 216 -14.53 5.29 -41.56
N VAL A 217 -13.91 5.91 -40.56
CA VAL A 217 -14.06 7.36 -40.27
C VAL A 217 -13.58 8.22 -41.44
N THR A 218 -12.45 7.87 -42.06
CA THR A 218 -11.93 8.59 -43.24
C THR A 218 -12.82 8.42 -44.47
N LEU A 219 -13.38 7.24 -44.69
CA LEU A 219 -14.37 7.02 -45.75
C LEU A 219 -15.64 7.83 -45.50
N ALA A 220 -16.15 7.84 -44.27
CA ALA A 220 -17.31 8.65 -43.89
C ALA A 220 -17.04 10.16 -44.07
N TYR A 221 -15.85 10.63 -43.69
CA TYR A 221 -15.40 12.01 -43.91
C TYR A 221 -15.41 12.40 -45.40
N LEU A 222 -14.86 11.53 -46.25
CA LEU A 222 -14.79 11.75 -47.69
C LEU A 222 -16.18 11.78 -48.33
N VAL A 223 -17.08 10.88 -47.92
CA VAL A 223 -18.48 10.89 -48.36
C VAL A 223 -19.18 12.17 -47.92
N LEU A 224 -19.01 12.60 -46.68
CA LEU A 224 -19.62 13.82 -46.16
C LEU A 224 -19.13 15.06 -46.91
N GLY A 225 -17.83 15.14 -47.19
CA GLY A 225 -17.21 16.21 -47.97
C GLY A 225 -17.69 16.26 -49.42
N ILE A 226 -17.82 15.12 -50.10
CA ILE A 226 -18.22 15.06 -51.51
C ILE A 226 -19.72 15.27 -51.69
N VAL A 227 -20.56 14.61 -50.87
CA VAL A 227 -22.01 14.62 -51.03
C VAL A 227 -22.64 15.89 -50.48
N TYR A 228 -22.17 16.35 -49.32
CA TYR A 228 -22.77 17.47 -48.60
C TYR A 228 -21.90 18.74 -48.61
N GLY A 229 -20.67 18.68 -49.12
CA GLY A 229 -19.76 19.83 -49.18
C GLY A 229 -19.21 20.26 -47.82
N THR A 230 -19.45 19.49 -46.76
CA THR A 230 -19.21 19.86 -45.37
C THR A 230 -17.82 19.45 -44.87
N TRP A 231 -16.76 19.82 -45.60
CA TRP A 231 -15.37 19.47 -45.29
C TRP A 231 -14.90 19.94 -43.91
N ALA A 232 -15.35 21.11 -43.47
CA ALA A 232 -14.97 21.68 -42.18
C ALA A 232 -15.61 20.95 -41.00
N THR A 233 -16.92 20.66 -41.07
CA THR A 233 -17.62 19.94 -39.99
C THR A 233 -17.34 18.45 -40.02
N GLY A 234 -16.94 17.90 -41.16
CA GLY A 234 -16.46 16.52 -41.25
C GLY A 234 -15.22 16.24 -40.38
N LEU A 235 -14.38 17.25 -40.09
CA LEU A 235 -13.20 17.07 -39.23
C LEU A 235 -13.56 16.60 -37.82
N PHE A 236 -14.78 16.90 -37.36
CA PHE A 236 -15.23 16.44 -36.04
C PHE A 236 -15.35 14.91 -35.95
N LEU A 237 -15.45 14.19 -37.08
CA LEU A 237 -15.46 12.72 -37.09
C LEU A 237 -14.14 12.11 -36.59
N VAL A 238 -13.02 12.82 -36.70
CA VAL A 238 -11.71 12.36 -36.23
C VAL A 238 -11.69 12.19 -34.70
N PHE A 239 -12.43 13.02 -33.97
CA PHE A 239 -12.60 12.90 -32.52
C PHE A 239 -13.33 11.63 -32.10
N LEU A 240 -14.03 10.96 -33.02
CA LEU A 240 -14.64 9.66 -32.73
C LEU A 240 -13.60 8.55 -32.57
N ILE A 241 -12.39 8.73 -33.13
CA ILE A 241 -11.32 7.73 -33.10
C ILE A 241 -10.81 7.47 -31.67
N PRO A 242 -10.38 8.49 -30.88
CA PRO A 242 -9.99 8.26 -29.50
C PRO A 242 -11.12 7.67 -28.63
N VAL A 243 -12.37 8.10 -28.86
CA VAL A 243 -13.54 7.59 -28.15
C VAL A 243 -13.78 6.11 -28.44
N TYR A 244 -13.65 5.70 -29.70
CA TYR A 244 -13.80 4.30 -30.10
C TYR A 244 -12.79 3.37 -29.41
N TYR A 245 -11.52 3.78 -29.36
CA TYR A 245 -10.49 2.99 -28.71
C TYR A 245 -10.63 2.97 -27.18
N ALA A 246 -11.04 4.10 -26.57
CA ALA A 246 -11.35 4.14 -25.14
C ALA A 246 -12.56 3.26 -24.78
N LEU A 247 -13.54 3.12 -25.69
CA LEU A 247 -14.66 2.21 -25.51
C LEU A 247 -14.21 0.74 -25.59
N GLY A 248 -13.27 0.42 -26.48
CA GLY A 248 -12.66 -0.90 -26.56
C GLY A 248 -11.93 -1.27 -25.27
N ASP A 249 -11.13 -0.35 -24.74
CA ASP A 249 -10.41 -0.51 -23.46
C ASP A 249 -11.36 -0.66 -22.27
N PHE A 250 -12.49 0.07 -22.28
CA PHE A 250 -13.55 -0.08 -21.29
C PHE A 250 -14.22 -1.45 -21.32
N ILE A 251 -14.52 -1.99 -22.50
CA ILE A 251 -15.14 -3.32 -22.63
C ILE A 251 -14.22 -4.39 -22.05
N ASP A 252 -12.91 -4.17 -22.15
CA ASP A 252 -11.87 -5.09 -21.71
C ASP A 252 -11.62 -5.02 -20.20
N GLN A 253 -11.36 -3.82 -19.67
CA GLN A 253 -10.92 -3.60 -18.29
C GLN A 253 -12.06 -3.15 -17.34
N ARG A 254 -13.27 -2.92 -17.87
CA ARG A 254 -14.44 -2.35 -17.14
C ARG A 254 -14.17 -1.05 -16.38
N HIS A 255 -13.10 -0.32 -16.69
CA HIS A 255 -12.76 0.95 -16.05
C HIS A 255 -13.54 2.12 -16.66
N LEU A 256 -14.76 2.36 -16.17
CA LEU A 256 -15.66 3.44 -16.62
C LEU A 256 -15.00 4.83 -16.54
N SER A 257 -14.09 5.01 -15.58
CA SER A 257 -13.41 6.28 -15.32
C SER A 257 -12.46 6.69 -16.45
N LYS A 258 -11.67 5.76 -17.00
CA LYS A 258 -10.80 6.05 -18.15
C LYS A 258 -11.60 6.45 -19.39
N LEU A 259 -12.74 5.79 -19.62
CA LEU A 259 -13.65 6.14 -20.71
C LEU A 259 -14.20 7.55 -20.54
N ILE A 260 -14.69 7.89 -19.35
CA ILE A 260 -15.23 9.22 -19.07
C ILE A 260 -14.13 10.29 -19.25
N ASP A 261 -12.90 10.03 -18.79
CA ASP A 261 -11.78 10.96 -18.94
C ASP A 261 -11.46 11.26 -20.42
N VAL A 262 -11.39 10.22 -21.25
CA VAL A 262 -11.12 10.35 -22.70
C VAL A 262 -12.30 11.01 -23.41
N VAL A 263 -13.53 10.53 -23.18
CA VAL A 263 -14.74 11.07 -23.81
C VAL A 263 -14.93 12.54 -23.47
N TYR A 264 -14.71 12.92 -22.21
CA TYR A 264 -14.83 14.31 -21.79
C TYR A 264 -13.77 15.21 -22.43
N SER A 265 -12.51 14.77 -22.41
CA SER A 265 -11.39 15.52 -22.98
C SER A 265 -11.59 15.76 -24.48
N VAL A 266 -11.97 14.71 -25.21
CA VAL A 266 -12.27 14.74 -26.64
C VAL A 266 -13.48 15.62 -26.94
N SER A 267 -14.54 15.54 -26.14
CA SER A 267 -15.75 16.36 -26.31
C SER A 267 -15.47 17.84 -26.02
N ALA A 268 -14.62 18.15 -25.03
CA ALA A 268 -14.21 19.51 -24.70
C ALA A 268 -13.37 20.14 -25.82
N GLU A 269 -12.43 19.39 -26.41
CA GLU A 269 -11.64 19.81 -27.57
C GLU A 269 -12.52 20.02 -28.81
N ALA A 270 -13.43 19.07 -29.10
CA ALA A 270 -14.37 19.19 -30.20
C ALA A 270 -15.29 20.41 -30.04
N TRP A 271 -15.80 20.66 -28.82
CA TRP A 271 -16.61 21.84 -28.51
C TRP A 271 -15.83 23.15 -28.69
N PHE A 272 -14.59 23.21 -28.20
CA PHE A 272 -13.73 24.38 -28.38
C PHE A 272 -13.47 24.67 -29.86
N LEU A 273 -13.12 23.66 -30.65
CA LEU A 273 -12.91 23.80 -32.09
C LEU A 273 -14.19 24.18 -32.83
N TYR A 274 -15.36 23.70 -32.40
CA TYR A 274 -16.64 24.11 -32.94
C TYR A 274 -16.91 25.60 -32.67
N MET A 275 -16.71 26.07 -31.44
CA MET A 275 -16.88 27.48 -31.08
C MET A 275 -15.88 28.40 -31.81
N TRP A 276 -14.65 27.94 -32.00
CA TRP A 276 -13.62 28.70 -32.70
C TRP A 276 -13.86 28.75 -34.21
N LEU A 277 -14.04 27.59 -34.86
CA LEU A 277 -14.10 27.49 -36.33
C LEU A 277 -15.47 27.83 -36.92
N CYS A 278 -16.57 27.48 -36.23
CA CYS A 278 -17.92 27.67 -36.77
C CYS A 278 -18.57 28.98 -36.31
N LEU A 279 -18.28 29.42 -35.08
CA LEU A 279 -18.92 30.60 -34.48
C LEU A 279 -18.00 31.81 -34.35
N GLY A 280 -16.69 31.63 -34.55
CA GLY A 280 -15.71 32.72 -34.45
C GLY A 280 -15.60 33.32 -33.04
N GLN A 281 -16.01 32.58 -32.00
CA GLN A 281 -16.03 33.02 -30.61
C GLN A 281 -15.04 32.21 -29.76
N PRO A 282 -13.72 32.47 -29.85
CA PRO A 282 -12.72 31.72 -29.09
C PRO A 282 -12.70 32.11 -27.60
N HIS A 283 -13.08 33.35 -27.26
CA HIS A 283 -12.90 33.95 -25.94
C HIS A 283 -13.77 33.41 -24.78
N PRO A 284 -15.00 32.92 -24.99
CA PRO A 284 -15.74 32.21 -23.94
C PRO A 284 -15.45 30.69 -23.92
N ALA A 285 -14.96 30.13 -25.03
CA ALA A 285 -14.90 28.69 -25.21
C ALA A 285 -13.67 28.04 -24.55
N TRP A 286 -12.53 28.72 -24.47
CA TRP A 286 -11.30 28.15 -23.90
C TRP A 286 -11.42 27.77 -22.41
N VAL A 287 -12.41 28.32 -21.70
CA VAL A 287 -12.71 27.97 -20.30
C VAL A 287 -13.00 26.47 -20.14
N ILE A 288 -13.56 25.82 -21.17
CA ILE A 288 -13.82 24.37 -21.17
C ILE A 288 -12.53 23.52 -21.14
N LEU A 289 -11.39 24.09 -21.53
CA LEU A 289 -10.12 23.38 -21.48
C LEU A 289 -9.56 23.36 -20.04
N ILE A 290 -9.88 24.38 -19.23
CA ILE A 290 -9.50 24.43 -17.81
C ILE A 290 -10.26 23.38 -17.00
N THR A 291 -11.46 22.97 -17.43
CA THR A 291 -12.24 21.96 -16.72
C THR A 291 -11.70 20.55 -16.93
N ILE A 292 -10.86 20.31 -17.96
CA ILE A 292 -10.20 19.01 -18.21
C ILE A 292 -9.35 18.52 -17.02
N PRO A 293 -8.36 19.28 -16.51
CA PRO A 293 -7.58 18.84 -15.35
C PRO A 293 -8.43 18.67 -14.09
N VAL A 294 -9.48 19.50 -13.91
CA VAL A 294 -10.40 19.41 -12.77
C VAL A 294 -11.20 18.10 -12.81
N VAL A 295 -11.77 17.76 -13.96
CA VAL A 295 -12.51 16.51 -14.15
C VAL A 295 -11.59 15.30 -13.98
N LYS A 296 -10.38 15.33 -14.55
CA LYS A 296 -9.38 14.26 -14.35
C LYS A 296 -8.98 14.08 -12.88
N ALA A 297 -8.86 15.17 -12.13
CA ALA A 297 -8.57 15.11 -10.69
C ALA A 297 -9.76 14.53 -9.91
N LEU A 298 -10.98 14.97 -10.24
CA LEU A 298 -12.21 14.48 -9.62
C LEU A 298 -12.42 12.99 -9.88
N MET A 299 -12.20 12.52 -11.12
CA MET A 299 -12.35 11.11 -11.47
C MET A 299 -11.32 10.23 -10.76
N ARG A 300 -10.07 10.69 -10.63
CA ARG A 300 -9.04 10.01 -9.82
C ARG A 300 -9.45 9.94 -8.35
N TRP A 301 -9.95 11.04 -7.80
CA TRP A 301 -10.42 11.09 -6.41
C TRP A 301 -11.62 10.17 -6.16
N CYS A 302 -12.66 10.21 -7.00
CA CYS A 302 -13.83 9.34 -6.91
C CYS A 302 -13.44 7.86 -6.96
N ARG A 303 -12.47 7.50 -7.82
CA ARG A 303 -11.98 6.13 -7.92
C ARG A 303 -11.26 5.68 -6.65
N LYS A 304 -10.37 6.53 -6.11
CA LYS A 304 -9.67 6.24 -4.84
C LYS A 304 -10.68 6.03 -3.71
N GLN A 305 -11.70 6.87 -3.62
CA GLN A 305 -12.77 6.75 -2.62
C GLN A 305 -13.61 5.49 -2.79
N TRP A 306 -13.94 5.11 -4.03
CA TRP A 306 -14.74 3.91 -4.27
C TRP A 306 -14.00 2.62 -3.88
N LYS A 307 -12.71 2.50 -4.21
CA LYS A 307 -11.88 1.37 -3.79
C LYS A 307 -11.71 1.30 -2.26
N HIS A 308 -11.61 2.43 -1.56
CA HIS A 308 -11.61 2.42 -0.09
C HIS A 308 -12.95 1.93 0.51
N ARG A 309 -14.08 2.20 -0.14
CA ARG A 309 -15.40 1.74 0.31
C ARG A 309 -15.68 0.27 0.06
N GLU A 310 -15.07 -0.33 -0.97
CA GLU A 310 -15.19 -1.78 -1.21
C GLU A 310 -14.36 -2.61 -0.23
N ARG A 311 -13.38 -1.99 0.45
CA ARG A 311 -12.46 -2.64 1.39
C ARG A 311 -12.84 -2.46 2.87
N ALA A 312 -13.82 -1.61 3.19
CA ALA A 312 -14.30 -1.31 4.54
C ALA A 312 -15.66 -1.96 4.83
#